data_AF-A0AAU1M9L2-F1
#
_entry.id   AF-A0AAU1M9L2-F1
#
_cell.length_a   1.000
_cell.length_b   1.000
_cell.length_c   1.000
_cell.angle_alpha   90.00
_cell.angle_beta   90.00
_cell.angle_gamma   90.00
#
_symmetry.space_group_name_H-M   'P 1'
#
loop_
_entity.id
_entity.type
_entity.pdbx_description
1 polymer ?
#
loop_
_entity_poly.entity_id
_entity_poly.type
_entity_poly.pdbx_seq_one_letter_code
_entity_poly.pdbx_strand_id
1 'polypeptide(L)'
;MTPEETCRTTAAESTRLLGLIWRDEAAPAAACADVRRWLELQVWPHRLRSGFADDDVRISGKTGTLPSLRNEIGVVEYPDGGRYAVGVFTRAVDARSRVPERDAFIGFAAARAVDWLRR
;
A
#
# COMPACT_ATOMS: atom_id res chain seq x y z
N MET A 1 -14.77 1.67 -17.29
CA MET A 1 -14.99 0.88 -16.07
C MET A 1 -15.62 1.79 -15.05
N THR A 2 -16.84 1.47 -14.65
CA THR A 2 -17.69 2.24 -13.74
C THR A 2 -17.54 1.64 -12.34
N PRO A 3 -17.15 2.40 -11.30
CA PRO A 3 -16.98 1.88 -9.94
C PRO A 3 -18.23 1.19 -9.39
N GLU A 4 -19.41 1.64 -9.80
CA GLU A 4 -20.72 1.15 -9.35
C GLU A 4 -20.92 -0.33 -9.67
N GLU A 5 -20.31 -0.79 -10.76
CA GLU A 5 -20.49 -2.12 -11.37
C GLU A 5 -19.29 -3.05 -11.11
N THR A 6 -18.30 -2.60 -10.32
CA THR A 6 -17.05 -3.33 -10.08
C THR A 6 -16.63 -3.26 -8.61
N CYS A 7 -15.66 -4.07 -8.21
CA CYS A 7 -15.05 -3.96 -6.88
C CYS A 7 -14.40 -2.58 -6.72
N ARG A 8 -14.84 -1.82 -5.71
CA ARG A 8 -14.39 -0.46 -5.44
C ARG A 8 -14.04 -0.28 -3.96
N THR A 9 -13.13 0.65 -3.70
CA THR A 9 -12.76 1.10 -2.35
C THR A 9 -12.12 2.48 -2.43
N THR A 10 -11.88 3.10 -1.29
CA THR A 10 -11.10 4.34 -1.13
C THR A 10 -9.78 4.08 -0.39
N ALA A 11 -8.86 5.05 -0.46
CA ALA A 11 -7.65 5.01 0.34
C ALA A 11 -7.96 4.93 1.84
N ALA A 12 -8.96 5.68 2.32
CA ALA A 12 -9.35 5.72 3.72
C ALA A 12 -9.93 4.37 4.21
N GLU A 13 -10.77 3.71 3.41
CA GLU A 13 -11.30 2.38 3.74
C GLU A 13 -10.18 1.33 3.78
N SER A 14 -9.27 1.38 2.80
CA SER A 14 -8.17 0.42 2.70
C SER A 14 -7.18 0.57 3.85
N THR A 15 -6.78 1.80 4.21
CA THR A 15 -5.88 2.02 5.35
C THR A 15 -6.56 1.73 6.69
N ARG A 16 -7.87 1.98 6.80
CA ARG A 16 -8.66 1.55 7.96
C ARG A 16 -8.62 0.03 8.11
N LEU A 17 -8.87 -0.72 7.03
CA LEU A 17 -8.81 -2.18 7.04
C LEU A 17 -7.41 -2.68 7.45
N LEU A 18 -6.34 -2.10 6.89
CA LEU A 18 -4.97 -2.44 7.29
C LEU A 18 -4.72 -2.17 8.78
N GLY A 19 -5.22 -1.05 9.30
CA GLY A 19 -5.14 -0.75 10.73
C GLY A 19 -5.85 -1.79 11.60
N LEU A 20 -7.04 -2.24 11.19
CA LEU A 20 -7.78 -3.30 11.88
C LEU A 20 -7.02 -4.64 11.83
N ILE A 21 -6.44 -4.99 10.67
CA ILE A 21 -5.61 -6.20 10.52
C ILE A 21 -4.39 -6.12 11.44
N TRP A 22 -3.69 -4.99 11.52
CA TRP A 22 -2.48 -4.85 12.34
C TRP A 22 -2.73 -4.84 13.85
N ARG A 23 -3.99 -4.67 14.27
CA ARG A 23 -4.42 -4.72 15.68
C ARG A 23 -5.21 -5.98 16.04
N ASP A 24 -5.29 -6.95 15.13
CA ASP A 24 -6.09 -8.18 15.30
C ASP A 24 -7.60 -7.90 15.51
N GLU A 25 -8.10 -6.79 14.96
CA GLU A 25 -9.49 -6.33 15.09
C GLU A 25 -10.35 -6.67 13.86
N ALA A 26 -9.73 -7.07 12.73
CA ALA A 26 -10.45 -7.38 11.49
C ALA A 26 -11.06 -8.80 11.46
N ALA A 27 -10.45 -9.73 12.19
CA ALA A 27 -10.75 -11.17 12.20
C ALA A 27 -10.05 -11.81 13.43
N PRO A 28 -10.26 -13.11 13.75
CA PRO A 28 -9.47 -13.80 14.77
C PRO A 28 -7.97 -13.59 14.56
N ALA A 29 -7.21 -13.45 15.64
CA ALA A 29 -5.79 -13.06 15.59
C ALA A 29 -4.94 -13.95 14.66
N ALA A 30 -5.23 -15.26 14.59
CA ALA A 30 -4.55 -16.17 13.67
C ALA A 30 -4.76 -15.80 12.20
N ALA A 31 -5.99 -15.43 11.81
CA ALA A 31 -6.30 -14.99 10.45
C ALA A 31 -5.66 -13.64 10.12
N CYS A 32 -5.64 -12.70 11.07
CA CYS A 32 -4.93 -11.43 10.90
C CYS A 32 -3.42 -11.64 10.73
N ALA A 33 -2.83 -12.56 11.49
CA ALA A 33 -1.43 -12.95 11.35
C ALA A 33 -1.12 -13.56 9.97
N ASP A 34 -2.00 -14.41 9.45
CA ASP A 34 -1.86 -14.95 8.10
C ASP A 34 -1.89 -13.84 7.03
N VAL A 35 -2.80 -12.87 7.14
CA VAL A 35 -2.85 -11.74 6.20
C VAL A 35 -1.59 -10.89 6.27
N ARG A 36 -1.09 -10.56 7.47
CA ARG A 36 0.18 -9.84 7.61
C ARG A 36 1.32 -10.58 6.93
N ARG A 37 1.44 -11.89 7.17
CA ARG A 37 2.43 -12.75 6.53
C ARG A 37 2.30 -12.76 5.00
N TRP A 38 1.09 -12.84 4.44
CA TRP A 38 0.90 -12.80 2.99
C TRP A 38 1.28 -11.46 2.38
N LEU A 39 0.99 -10.35 3.07
CA LEU A 39 1.36 -9.01 2.61
C LEU A 39 2.87 -8.77 2.66
N GLU A 40 3.58 -9.36 3.63
CA GLU A 40 5.05 -9.33 3.71
C GLU A 40 5.73 -10.02 2.53
N LEU A 41 5.09 -11.05 1.95
CA LEU A 41 5.63 -11.83 0.83
C LEU A 41 5.48 -11.13 -0.53
N GLN A 42 5.13 -9.83 -0.55
CA GLN A 42 5.00 -9.07 -1.77
C GLN A 42 6.35 -8.96 -2.52
N VAL A 43 6.40 -9.52 -3.72
CA VAL A 43 7.63 -9.63 -4.52
C VAL A 43 7.95 -8.36 -5.32
N TRP A 44 6.97 -7.48 -5.57
CA TRP A 44 7.13 -6.32 -6.45
C TRP A 44 7.72 -5.08 -5.73
N PRO A 45 9.00 -4.70 -5.96
CA PRO A 45 9.64 -3.65 -5.16
C PRO A 45 9.50 -2.24 -5.73
N HIS A 46 8.99 -2.09 -6.95
CA HIS A 46 9.06 -0.85 -7.74
C HIS A 46 7.95 0.17 -7.45
N ARG A 47 7.23 0.03 -6.34
CA ARG A 47 6.17 0.96 -5.93
C ARG A 47 6.36 1.40 -4.48
N LEU A 48 5.53 1.01 -3.50
CA LEU A 48 5.69 1.47 -2.10
C LEU A 48 7.13 1.30 -1.62
N ARG A 49 7.72 0.11 -1.80
CA ARG A 49 9.11 -0.16 -1.41
C ARG A 49 10.14 0.77 -2.05
N SER A 50 9.89 1.30 -3.25
CA SER A 50 10.80 2.28 -3.88
C SER A 50 10.85 3.63 -3.16
N GLY A 51 9.88 3.94 -2.30
CA GLY A 51 9.84 5.18 -1.51
C GLY A 51 10.64 5.13 -0.21
N PHE A 52 11.06 3.94 0.24
CA PHE A 52 11.72 3.75 1.54
C PHE A 52 13.03 3.00 1.30
N ALA A 53 14.14 3.72 1.39
CA ALA A 53 15.47 3.20 1.04
C ALA A 53 16.20 2.52 2.20
N ASP A 54 15.66 2.62 3.42
CA ASP A 54 16.27 2.04 4.62
C ASP A 54 15.95 0.54 4.70
N ASP A 55 16.98 -0.29 4.81
CA ASP A 55 16.88 -1.74 4.86
C ASP A 55 16.15 -2.24 6.12
N ASP A 56 16.16 -1.44 7.20
CA ASP A 56 15.47 -1.77 8.45
C ASP A 56 13.97 -1.44 8.40
N VAL A 57 13.49 -0.77 7.34
CA VAL A 57 12.07 -0.49 7.13
C VAL A 57 11.40 -1.66 6.44
N ARG A 58 10.48 -2.31 7.16
CA ARG A 58 9.66 -3.40 6.63
C ARG A 58 8.43 -2.84 5.92
N ILE A 59 8.13 -3.41 4.76
CA ILE A 59 6.98 -3.01 3.94
C ILE A 59 6.21 -4.24 3.53
N SER A 60 4.95 -4.24 3.91
CA SER A 60 3.99 -5.33 3.70
C SER A 60 2.82 -4.78 2.91
N GLY A 61 2.56 -5.26 1.69
CA GLY A 61 1.62 -4.55 0.81
C GLY A 61 1.02 -5.36 -0.33
N LYS A 62 0.00 -4.80 -0.95
CA LYS A 62 -0.68 -5.37 -2.11
C LYS A 62 -0.85 -4.33 -3.21
N THR A 63 -0.34 -4.68 -4.38
CA THR A 63 -0.49 -3.91 -5.61
C THR A 63 -1.84 -4.19 -6.29
N GLY A 64 -2.41 -3.17 -6.90
CA GLY A 64 -3.53 -3.26 -7.85
C GLY A 64 -3.17 -2.58 -9.16
N THR A 65 -3.44 -3.22 -10.29
CA THR A 65 -3.14 -2.68 -11.62
C THR A 65 -4.29 -3.00 -12.57
N LEU A 66 -4.86 -1.96 -13.17
CA LEU A 66 -5.79 -1.99 -14.30
C LEU A 66 -5.26 -1.00 -15.37
N PRO A 67 -5.78 -0.96 -16.62
CA PRO A 67 -5.14 -0.22 -17.71
C PRO A 67 -4.70 1.22 -17.39
N SER A 68 -5.57 2.02 -16.79
CA SER A 68 -5.26 3.38 -16.33
C SER A 68 -5.13 3.52 -14.82
N LEU A 69 -5.29 2.43 -14.05
CA LEU A 69 -5.26 2.48 -12.58
C LEU A 69 -4.02 1.77 -12.04
N ARG A 70 -3.29 2.45 -11.16
CA ARG A 70 -2.16 1.88 -10.44
C ARG A 70 -2.31 2.26 -8.98
N ASN A 71 -2.53 1.26 -8.16
CA ASN A 71 -2.74 1.43 -6.73
C ASN A 71 -1.79 0.55 -5.95
N GLU A 72 -1.47 0.95 -4.74
CA GLU A 72 -0.89 0.07 -3.75
C GLU A 72 -1.32 0.49 -2.36
N ILE A 73 -1.59 -0.52 -1.54
CA ILE A 73 -1.86 -0.36 -0.13
C ILE A 73 -0.86 -1.20 0.64
N GLY A 74 -0.46 -0.77 1.82
CA GLY A 74 0.47 -1.52 2.65
C GLY A 74 0.73 -0.87 4.00
N VAL A 75 1.50 -1.54 4.83
CA VAL A 75 1.98 -1.01 6.10
C VAL A 75 3.50 -0.86 6.04
N VAL A 76 3.97 0.30 6.49
CA VAL A 76 5.38 0.65 6.66
C VAL A 76 5.70 0.55 8.14
N GLU A 77 6.67 -0.31 8.48
CA GLU A 77 7.06 -0.59 9.87
C GLU A 77 8.53 -0.23 10.05
N TYR A 78 8.79 0.63 11.02
CA TYR A 78 10.12 1.14 11.35
C TYR A 78 10.71 0.39 12.56
N PRO A 79 12.05 0.35 12.70
CA PRO A 79 12.72 -0.32 13.81
C PRO A 79 12.41 0.30 15.19
N ASP A 80 11.98 1.56 15.22
CA ASP A 80 11.52 2.27 16.42
C ASP A 80 10.11 1.84 16.89
N GLY A 81 9.45 0.93 16.18
CA GLY A 81 8.10 0.45 16.45
C GLY A 81 6.98 1.28 15.81
N GLY A 82 7.32 2.37 15.10
CA GLY A 82 6.38 3.18 14.35
C GLY A 82 5.79 2.40 13.16
N ARG A 83 4.46 2.38 13.05
CA ARG A 83 3.73 1.63 12.01
C ARG A 83 2.70 2.50 11.33
N TYR A 84 2.73 2.55 9.99
CA TYR A 84 1.92 3.46 9.19
C TYR A 84 1.18 2.69 8.10
N ALA A 85 -0.15 2.69 8.15
CA ALA A 85 -0.97 2.18 7.06
C ALA A 85 -1.05 3.22 5.94
N VAL A 86 -0.67 2.81 4.73
CA VAL A 86 -0.56 3.66 3.54
C VAL A 86 -1.44 3.11 2.43
N GLY A 87 -2.13 4.00 1.72
CA GLY A 87 -2.87 3.67 0.52
C GLY A 87 -2.73 4.76 -0.53
N VAL A 88 -2.15 4.41 -1.68
CA VAL A 88 -1.99 5.32 -2.82
C VAL A 88 -2.78 4.77 -3.99
N PHE A 89 -3.69 5.60 -4.52
CA PHE A 89 -4.56 5.25 -5.63
C PHE A 89 -4.36 6.27 -6.73
N THR A 90 -3.97 5.83 -7.92
CA THR A 90 -3.67 6.74 -9.04
C THR A 90 -4.45 6.35 -10.29
N ARG A 91 -4.87 7.37 -11.04
CA ARG A 91 -5.51 7.21 -12.35
C ARG A 91 -4.73 8.02 -13.37
N ALA A 92 -4.17 7.34 -14.36
CA ALA A 92 -3.50 7.95 -15.49
C ALA A 92 -4.51 8.48 -16.52
N VAL A 93 -4.11 9.51 -17.26
CA VAL A 93 -4.87 10.08 -18.39
C VAL A 93 -4.88 9.19 -19.64
N ASP A 94 -4.00 8.19 -19.70
CA ASP A 94 -3.86 7.26 -20.81
C ASP A 94 -3.67 5.81 -20.31
N ALA A 95 -3.74 4.83 -21.23
CA ALA A 95 -3.63 3.40 -20.93
C ALA A 95 -2.23 2.80 -21.19
N ARG A 96 -1.17 3.62 -21.28
CA ARG A 96 0.19 3.10 -21.50
C ARG A 96 0.60 2.20 -20.33
N SER A 97 1.00 0.97 -20.64
CA SER A 97 1.32 -0.05 -19.64
C SER A 97 2.77 0.04 -19.13
N ARG A 98 3.72 0.44 -19.98
CA ARG A 98 5.15 0.53 -19.66
C ARG A 98 5.56 1.96 -19.31
N VAL A 99 5.22 2.40 -18.11
CA VAL A 99 5.54 3.76 -17.63
C VAL A 99 6.08 3.68 -16.19
N PRO A 100 7.38 3.38 -16.00
CA PRO A 100 7.97 3.15 -14.67
C PRO A 100 7.78 4.32 -13.70
N GLU A 101 7.76 5.55 -14.22
CA GLU A 101 7.52 6.77 -13.44
C GLU A 101 6.19 6.75 -12.69
N ARG A 102 5.15 6.08 -13.23
CA ARG A 102 3.85 5.95 -12.56
C ARG A 102 3.93 5.05 -11.33
N ASP A 103 4.76 4.01 -11.41
CA ASP A 103 4.97 3.10 -10.30
C ASP A 103 5.88 3.75 -9.24
N ALA A 104 6.93 4.47 -9.66
CA ALA A 104 7.80 5.24 -8.76
C ALA A 104 7.06 6.37 -8.02
N PHE A 105 6.08 7.02 -8.67
CA PHE A 105 5.24 8.04 -8.03
C PHE A 105 4.49 7.50 -6.81
N ILE A 106 4.10 6.22 -6.80
CA ILE A 106 3.44 5.59 -5.65
C ILE A 106 4.37 5.57 -4.44
N GLY A 107 5.63 5.15 -4.63
CA GLY A 107 6.64 5.18 -3.57
C GLY A 107 6.92 6.59 -3.06
N PHE A 108 7.09 7.55 -3.99
CA PHE A 108 7.30 8.96 -3.64
C PHE A 108 6.15 9.53 -2.79
N ALA A 109 4.90 9.34 -3.21
CA ALA A 109 3.72 9.86 -2.51
C ALA A 109 3.57 9.23 -1.11
N ALA A 110 3.82 7.92 -1.00
CA ALA A 110 3.80 7.21 0.27
C ALA A 110 4.85 7.75 1.26
N ALA A 111 6.10 7.90 0.81
CA ALA A 111 7.18 8.41 1.64
C ALA A 111 6.88 9.82 2.17
N ARG A 112 6.31 10.70 1.32
CA ARG A 112 5.91 12.05 1.74
C ARG A 112 4.80 12.07 2.77
N ALA A 113 3.80 11.20 2.61
CA ALA A 113 2.71 11.10 3.58
C ALA A 113 3.19 10.57 4.93
N VAL A 114 4.06 9.55 4.93
CA VAL A 114 4.62 8.98 6.16
C VAL A 114 5.57 9.97 6.85
N ASP A 115 6.44 10.65 6.10
CA ASP A 115 7.32 11.69 6.65
C ASP A 115 6.50 12.81 7.33
N TRP A 116 5.36 13.21 6.76
CA TRP A 116 4.49 14.19 7.38
C TRP A 116 3.89 13.72 8.72
N LEU A 117 3.57 12.43 8.85
CA LEU A 117 3.03 11.85 10.10
C LEU A 117 4.10 11.56 11.16
N ARG A 118 5.38 11.50 10.76
CA ARG A 118 6.52 11.23 11.65
C ARG A 118 7.10 12.49 12.29
N ARG A 119 6.64 13.68 11.87
CA ARG A 119 6.98 14.98 12.44
C ARG A 119 5.99 15.38 13.52
#